data_AF-B3DVC7-F1
#
_entry.id   AF-B3DVC7-F1
#
_cell.length_a   1.000
_cell.length_b   1.000
_cell.length_c   1.000
_cell.angle_alpha   90.00
_cell.angle_beta   90.00
_cell.angle_gamma   90.00
#
_symmetry.space_group_name_H-M   'P 1'
#
loop_
_entity.id
_entity.type
_entity.pdbx_description
1 polymer ?
#
loop_
_entity_poly.entity_id
_entity_poly.type
_entity_poly.pdbx_seq_one_letter_code
_entity_poly.pdbx_strand_id
1 'polypeptide(L)'
;MDMTKWFQVFLFFSVTLCSSHSLKAISLDDFLDLFGKNNPDKNHNKGPISVKVSLNNQALYVLEGKKVVLATHVCTGKRNSTPTGHFKVLDKQMKKRSASYGFWVKADRYVSSDISGCPGEGWKYVGYPMPYAVEFLPGYYIHQGYVWPIPRSHGCIRLEWKEAEKFYKLVAIGTPVSIQQTQPEDNKIGRRLKQPKSYKEPDPSPSLLASERAFNPY
;
A
#
# COMPACT_ATOMS: atom_id res chain seq x y z
N MET A 1 -71.80 -47.08 28.09
CA MET A 1 -71.88 -45.78 28.79
C MET A 1 -70.47 -45.22 28.76
N ASP A 2 -70.18 -44.31 27.81
CA ASP A 2 -70.31 -42.84 27.92
C ASP A 2 -68.93 -42.25 28.29
N MET A 3 -68.18 -41.69 27.33
CA MET A 3 -68.15 -40.27 26.96
C MET A 3 -67.51 -39.38 28.03
N THR A 4 -66.25 -38.96 27.84
CA THR A 4 -65.77 -37.62 28.23
C THR A 4 -64.43 -37.27 27.57
N LYS A 5 -64.42 -36.06 26.99
CA LYS A 5 -63.32 -35.33 26.33
C LYS A 5 -62.15 -35.06 27.29
N TRP A 6 -60.95 -34.78 26.78
CA TRP A 6 -60.32 -33.42 26.73
C TRP A 6 -58.82 -33.49 26.38
N PHE A 7 -58.46 -32.78 25.30
CA PHE A 7 -57.25 -32.01 25.01
C PHE A 7 -55.86 -32.46 25.53
N GLN A 8 -54.91 -32.64 24.60
CA GLN A 8 -53.86 -31.64 24.39
C GLN A 8 -53.19 -31.77 23.01
N VAL A 9 -53.20 -30.64 22.30
CA VAL A 9 -52.47 -30.38 21.07
C VAL A 9 -51.02 -30.07 21.44
N PHE A 10 -50.05 -30.76 20.84
CA PHE A 10 -48.70 -30.24 20.72
C PHE A 10 -48.22 -30.25 19.27
N LEU A 11 -47.85 -29.04 18.86
CA LEU A 11 -47.32 -28.58 17.60
C LEU A 11 -46.15 -29.44 17.11
N PHE A 12 -46.20 -29.88 15.84
CA PHE A 12 -45.01 -30.25 15.09
C PHE A 12 -44.21 -28.98 14.78
N PHE A 13 -43.17 -28.70 15.56
CA PHE A 13 -42.10 -27.82 15.10
C PHE A 13 -41.11 -28.66 14.28
N SER A 14 -41.21 -28.53 12.96
CA SER A 14 -40.14 -28.93 12.04
C SER A 14 -38.90 -28.11 12.35
N VAL A 15 -37.90 -28.72 12.97
CA VAL A 15 -36.57 -28.15 13.10
C VAL A 15 -35.90 -28.26 11.74
N THR A 16 -35.94 -27.18 10.95
CA THR A 16 -35.02 -27.01 9.83
C THR A 16 -33.63 -26.87 10.42
N LEU A 17 -32.76 -27.86 10.15
CA LEU A 17 -31.33 -27.79 10.45
C LEU A 17 -30.73 -26.62 9.66
N CYS A 18 -30.66 -25.43 10.28
CA CYS A 18 -29.82 -24.35 9.80
C CYS A 18 -28.37 -24.77 10.12
N SER A 19 -27.64 -25.19 9.09
CA SER A 19 -26.22 -25.52 9.22
C SER A 19 -25.46 -24.26 9.62
N SER A 20 -25.08 -24.18 10.89
CA SER A 20 -24.22 -23.15 11.46
C SER A 20 -22.82 -23.25 10.83
N HIS A 21 -22.66 -22.64 9.66
CA HIS A 21 -21.35 -22.41 9.10
C HIS A 21 -20.70 -21.30 9.93
N SER A 22 -19.85 -21.70 10.86
CA SER A 22 -18.87 -20.82 11.49
C SER A 22 -18.07 -20.15 10.37
N LEU A 23 -18.22 -18.83 10.22
CA LEU A 23 -17.36 -18.02 9.38
C LEU A 23 -15.95 -18.05 10.00
N LYS A 24 -15.13 -19.02 9.58
CA LYS A 24 -13.70 -19.00 9.88
C LYS A 24 -13.09 -17.77 9.19
N ALA A 25 -12.41 -16.96 9.97
CA ALA A 25 -11.56 -15.89 9.44
C ALA A 25 -10.52 -16.53 8.51
N ILE A 26 -10.49 -16.08 7.26
CA ILE A 26 -9.50 -16.50 6.26
C ILE A 26 -8.13 -16.01 6.77
N SER A 27 -7.20 -16.94 7.00
CA SER A 27 -5.85 -16.59 7.46
C SER A 27 -5.11 -15.80 6.37
N LEU A 28 -4.09 -15.01 6.73
CA LEU A 28 -3.27 -14.30 5.74
C LEU A 28 -2.61 -15.28 4.77
N ASP A 29 -2.32 -16.50 5.24
CA ASP A 29 -1.73 -17.57 4.46
C ASP A 29 -2.76 -18.16 3.47
N ASP A 30 -4.02 -18.29 3.88
CA ASP A 30 -5.13 -18.71 2.99
C ASP A 30 -5.44 -17.64 1.93
N PHE A 31 -5.35 -16.35 2.30
CA PHE A 31 -5.48 -15.24 1.36
C PHE A 31 -4.33 -15.22 0.36
N LEU A 32 -3.11 -15.53 0.80
CA LEU A 32 -1.94 -15.62 -0.08
C LEU A 32 -1.99 -16.86 -0.97
N ASP A 33 -2.51 -18.00 -0.50
CA ASP A 33 -2.73 -19.22 -1.30
C ASP A 33 -3.77 -18.98 -2.42
N LEU A 34 -4.81 -18.18 -2.17
CA LEU A 34 -5.74 -17.76 -3.23
C LEU A 34 -5.05 -16.97 -4.36
N PHE A 35 -3.90 -16.35 -4.07
CA PHE A 35 -3.10 -15.57 -5.01
C PHE A 35 -1.74 -16.23 -5.37
N GLY A 36 -1.44 -17.42 -4.85
CA GLY A 36 -0.07 -17.92 -4.83
C GLY A 36 0.10 -19.43 -4.66
N LYS A 37 0.01 -20.16 -5.79
CA LYS A 37 0.67 -21.45 -6.13
C LYS A 37 0.02 -22.73 -5.53
N ASN A 38 -0.17 -23.86 -6.21
CA ASN A 38 0.54 -24.50 -7.34
C ASN A 38 -0.41 -25.36 -8.20
N ASN A 39 -0.39 -25.18 -9.52
CA ASN A 39 -0.79 -26.21 -10.48
C ASN A 39 0.41 -26.35 -11.45
N PRO A 40 1.07 -27.52 -11.57
CA PRO A 40 2.30 -27.66 -12.34
C PRO A 40 2.09 -27.61 -13.87
N ASP A 41 0.86 -27.49 -14.36
CA ASP A 41 0.56 -27.39 -15.79
C ASP A 41 -0.28 -26.16 -16.12
N LYS A 42 0.32 -24.96 -16.22
CA LYS A 42 -0.21 -23.90 -17.10
C LYS A 42 0.91 -23.00 -17.61
N ASN A 43 1.18 -23.16 -18.90
CA ASN A 43 1.82 -22.19 -19.77
C ASN A 43 0.97 -20.88 -19.76
N HIS A 44 1.16 -20.01 -18.76
CA HIS A 44 0.38 -18.79 -18.56
C HIS A 44 1.18 -17.59 -19.06
N ASN A 45 0.89 -17.17 -20.30
CA ASN A 45 1.31 -15.88 -20.84
C ASN A 45 0.69 -14.73 -20.02
N LYS A 46 1.28 -14.39 -18.88
CA LYS A 46 0.96 -13.18 -18.12
C LYS A 46 1.30 -11.97 -19.01
N GLY A 47 0.37 -11.02 -19.09
CA GLY A 47 0.60 -9.79 -19.83
C GLY A 47 1.74 -8.96 -19.20
N PRO A 48 2.38 -8.06 -19.97
CA PRO A 48 3.42 -7.20 -19.42
C PRO A 48 2.85 -6.32 -18.30
N ILE A 49 3.60 -6.19 -17.20
CA ILE A 49 3.27 -5.28 -16.11
C ILE A 49 3.60 -3.85 -16.52
N SER A 50 2.69 -2.92 -16.25
CA SER A 50 2.92 -1.48 -16.38
C SER A 50 2.27 -0.71 -15.24
N VAL A 51 2.82 0.44 -14.91
CA VAL A 51 2.35 1.32 -13.85
C VAL A 51 1.87 2.62 -14.47
N LYS A 52 0.72 3.10 -14.00
CA LYS A 52 0.16 4.40 -14.37
C LYS A 52 -0.15 5.19 -13.12
N VAL A 53 0.20 6.47 -13.11
CA VAL A 53 -0.08 7.41 -12.03
C VAL A 53 -0.84 8.59 -12.60
N SER A 54 -1.94 8.92 -11.93
CA SER A 54 -2.78 10.09 -12.20
C SER A 54 -2.60 11.11 -11.08
N LEU A 55 -2.03 12.27 -11.42
CA LEU A 55 -1.79 13.35 -10.45
C LEU A 55 -3.11 14.02 -10.03
N ASN A 56 -4.06 14.25 -10.93
CA ASN A 56 -5.33 14.89 -10.58
C ASN A 56 -6.21 13.97 -9.73
N ASN A 57 -6.22 12.67 -10.02
CA ASN A 57 -7.01 11.70 -9.25
C ASN A 57 -6.28 11.19 -8.00
N GLN A 58 -5.02 11.59 -7.78
CA GLN A 58 -4.16 11.07 -6.70
C GLN A 58 -4.23 9.53 -6.62
N ALA A 59 -4.01 8.87 -7.76
CA ALA A 59 -4.17 7.43 -7.88
C ALA A 59 -3.02 6.76 -8.65
N LEU A 60 -2.73 5.51 -8.28
CA LEU A 60 -1.81 4.61 -8.98
C LEU A 60 -2.56 3.36 -9.40
N TYR A 61 -2.30 2.93 -10.64
CA TYR A 61 -2.82 1.72 -11.25
C TYR A 61 -1.66 0.84 -11.70
N VAL A 62 -1.70 -0.45 -11.35
CA VAL A 62 -0.82 -1.46 -11.96
C VAL A 62 -1.67 -2.30 -12.89
N LEU A 63 -1.20 -2.45 -14.13
CA LEU A 63 -1.85 -3.22 -15.17
C LEU A 63 -1.02 -4.44 -15.54
N GLU A 64 -1.67 -5.57 -15.71
CA GLU A 64 -1.15 -6.76 -16.38
C GLU A 64 -1.81 -6.83 -17.77
N GLY A 65 -1.08 -6.37 -18.80
CA GLY A 65 -1.67 -6.08 -20.11
C GLY A 65 -2.76 -5.01 -20.01
N LYS A 66 -4.02 -5.39 -20.25
CA LYS A 66 -5.19 -4.48 -20.16
C LYS A 66 -5.95 -4.58 -18.82
N LYS A 67 -5.59 -5.55 -17.98
CA LYS A 67 -6.29 -5.82 -16.72
C LYS A 67 -5.64 -5.01 -15.59
N VAL A 68 -6.43 -4.24 -14.85
CA VAL A 68 -5.97 -3.58 -13.63
C VAL A 68 -5.86 -4.63 -12.52
N VAL A 69 -4.66 -4.81 -11.97
CA VAL A 69 -4.36 -5.78 -10.89
C VAL A 69 -4.12 -5.11 -9.54
N LEU A 70 -3.85 -3.80 -9.54
CA LEU A 70 -3.83 -2.96 -8.34
C LEU A 70 -4.35 -1.57 -8.71
N ALA A 71 -5.21 -1.00 -7.86
CA ALA A 71 -5.64 0.39 -7.94
C ALA A 71 -5.72 0.96 -6.53
N THR A 72 -5.04 2.07 -6.28
CA THR A 72 -4.96 2.65 -4.93
C THR A 72 -4.72 4.16 -4.99
N HIS A 73 -5.08 4.85 -3.91
CA HIS A 73 -4.72 6.25 -3.74
C HIS A 73 -3.23 6.40 -3.46
N VAL A 74 -2.69 7.52 -3.90
CA VAL A 74 -1.32 7.93 -3.62
C VAL A 74 -1.28 9.35 -3.10
N CYS A 75 -0.20 9.72 -2.43
CA CYS A 75 0.10 11.12 -2.15
C CYS A 75 1.35 11.55 -2.93
N THR A 76 1.16 12.44 -3.89
CA THR A 76 2.22 12.93 -4.77
C THR A 76 2.86 14.21 -4.24
N GLY A 77 3.82 14.74 -5.00
CA GLY A 77 4.58 15.94 -4.71
C GLY A 77 3.74 17.21 -4.79
N LYS A 78 3.89 18.07 -3.79
CA LYS A 78 3.30 19.42 -3.79
C LYS A 78 3.87 20.26 -4.93
N ARG A 79 3.12 21.27 -5.39
CA ARG A 79 3.59 22.26 -6.39
C ARG A 79 4.18 21.62 -7.66
N ASN A 80 3.56 20.54 -8.14
CA ASN A 80 4.03 19.78 -9.32
C ASN A 80 5.47 19.24 -9.20
N SER A 81 5.92 18.96 -7.97
CA SER A 81 7.26 18.39 -7.75
C SER A 81 7.39 16.92 -8.16
N THR A 82 6.29 16.19 -8.33
CA THR A 82 6.36 14.87 -8.98
C THR A 82 6.44 15.07 -10.50
N PRO A 83 7.50 14.58 -11.17
CA PRO A 83 7.67 14.79 -12.60
C PRO A 83 6.66 13.96 -13.40
N THR A 84 6.12 14.56 -14.46
CA THR A 84 5.30 13.86 -15.45
C THR A 84 6.17 13.30 -16.56
N GLY A 85 5.72 12.22 -17.19
CA GLY A 85 6.43 11.60 -18.31
C GLY A 85 6.30 10.08 -18.33
N HIS A 86 7.17 9.47 -19.13
CA HIS A 86 7.32 8.04 -19.24
C HIS A 86 8.69 7.64 -18.69
N PHE A 87 8.66 6.72 -17.73
CA PHE A 87 9.81 6.26 -16.98
C PHE A 87 9.83 4.73 -16.98
N LYS A 88 10.84 4.17 -16.33
CA LYS A 88 10.94 2.75 -16.02
C LYS A 88 11.40 2.61 -14.58
N VAL A 89 11.04 1.51 -13.94
CA VAL A 89 11.63 1.14 -12.65
C VAL A 89 13.13 0.97 -12.84
N LEU A 90 13.92 1.74 -12.09
CA LEU A 90 15.37 1.75 -12.13
C LEU A 90 15.95 0.82 -11.07
N ASP A 91 15.41 0.88 -9.86
CA ASP A 91 15.90 0.12 -8.71
C ASP A 91 14.76 -0.16 -7.72
N LYS A 92 14.99 -1.14 -6.84
CA LYS A 92 14.04 -1.59 -5.82
C LYS A 92 14.77 -1.91 -4.51
N GLN A 93 14.44 -1.19 -3.45
CA GLN A 93 15.01 -1.38 -2.11
C GLN A 93 13.92 -1.53 -1.06
N MET A 94 13.82 -2.71 -0.44
CA MET A 94 12.81 -2.96 0.60
C MET A 94 13.01 -2.09 1.84
N LYS A 95 14.26 -1.90 2.26
CA LYS A 95 14.64 -1.12 3.45
C LYS A 95 15.45 0.13 3.07
N LYS A 96 14.87 0.99 2.23
CA LYS A 96 15.58 2.20 1.80
C LYS A 96 15.58 3.27 2.88
N ARG A 97 16.72 3.93 3.06
CA ARG A 97 16.79 5.25 3.72
C ARG A 97 17.09 6.33 2.68
N SER A 98 16.51 7.50 2.88
CA SER A 98 16.84 8.69 2.09
C SER A 98 18.28 9.13 2.35
N ALA A 99 18.99 9.55 1.31
CA ALA A 99 20.35 10.07 1.44
C ALA A 99 20.40 11.57 1.75
N SER A 100 19.30 12.30 1.54
CA SER A 100 19.29 13.77 1.60
C SER A 100 18.39 14.35 2.69
N TYR A 101 17.41 13.60 3.19
CA TYR A 101 16.52 14.03 4.28
C TYR A 101 16.33 12.94 5.33
N GLY A 102 16.36 13.31 6.61
CA GLY A 102 16.27 12.36 7.72
C GLY A 102 16.44 13.04 9.07
N PHE A 103 17.21 12.40 9.93
CA PHE A 103 17.42 12.80 11.31
C PHE A 103 18.91 12.83 11.64
N TRP A 104 19.34 13.89 12.29
CA TRP A 104 20.56 13.87 13.08
C TRP A 104 20.24 13.31 14.47
N VAL A 105 21.00 12.31 14.89
CA VAL A 105 20.77 11.56 16.13
C VAL A 105 21.98 11.67 17.05
N LYS A 106 21.74 12.00 18.32
CA LYS A 106 22.76 11.99 19.39
C LYS A 106 22.11 11.58 20.72
N ALA A 107 22.46 10.38 21.20
CA ALA A 107 21.75 9.72 22.30
C ALA A 107 20.25 9.60 21.99
N ASP A 108 19.38 10.16 22.83
CA ASP A 108 17.91 10.18 22.69
C ASP A 108 17.38 11.45 21.99
N ARG A 109 18.27 12.29 21.45
CA ARG A 109 17.91 13.52 20.73
C ARG A 109 17.88 13.31 19.23
N TYR A 110 16.85 13.86 18.59
CA TYR A 110 16.59 13.75 17.16
C TYR A 110 16.30 15.12 16.58
N VAL A 111 17.04 15.51 15.55
CA VAL A 111 16.83 16.76 14.80
C VAL A 111 16.52 16.41 13.36
N SER A 112 15.29 16.67 12.91
CA SER A 112 14.92 16.49 11.51
C SER A 112 15.63 17.55 10.66
N SER A 113 16.44 17.12 9.70
CA SER A 113 17.13 18.02 8.79
C SER A 113 17.55 17.31 7.51
N ASP A 114 18.00 18.10 6.54
CA ASP A 114 18.81 17.55 5.46
C ASP A 114 20.22 17.13 5.95
N ILE A 115 20.96 16.47 5.07
CA ILE A 115 22.32 16.00 5.37
C ILE A 115 23.33 17.16 5.55
N SER A 116 23.00 18.40 5.19
CA SER A 116 23.88 19.55 5.40
C SER A 116 23.68 20.19 6.79
N GLY A 117 22.51 20.04 7.40
CA GLY A 117 22.17 20.65 8.69
C GLY A 117 22.71 19.92 9.92
N CYS A 118 23.96 19.47 9.92
CA CYS A 118 24.60 18.81 11.07
C CYS A 118 24.66 19.77 12.28
N PRO A 119 24.11 19.41 13.46
CA PRO A 119 24.14 20.30 14.63
C PRO A 119 25.53 20.42 15.31
N GLY A 120 26.52 19.63 14.91
CA GLY A 120 27.88 19.68 15.44
C GLY A 120 28.47 18.31 15.75
N GLU A 121 29.54 18.29 16.55
CA GLU A 121 30.30 17.07 16.86
C GLU A 121 29.47 16.00 17.61
N GLY A 122 29.67 14.74 17.23
CA GLY A 122 29.04 13.58 17.86
C GLY A 122 27.59 13.33 17.43
N TRP A 123 27.08 14.06 16.44
CA TRP A 123 25.80 13.75 15.81
C TRP A 123 26.00 12.79 14.63
N LYS A 124 25.10 11.82 14.48
CA LYS A 124 25.09 10.86 13.37
C LYS A 124 23.86 11.07 12.49
N TYR A 125 24.06 11.11 11.19
CA TYR A 125 22.95 11.18 10.24
C TYR A 125 22.29 9.81 10.05
N VAL A 126 20.96 9.81 10.06
CA VAL A 126 20.10 8.66 9.77
C VAL A 126 19.02 9.09 8.80
N GLY A 127 19.07 8.58 7.57
CA GLY A 127 18.10 8.90 6.53
C GLY A 127 16.66 8.50 6.89
N TYR A 128 15.70 9.29 6.40
CA TYR A 128 14.28 9.01 6.56
C TYR A 128 13.94 7.64 5.95
N PRO A 129 13.21 6.77 6.68
CA PRO A 129 12.88 5.43 6.19
C PRO A 129 11.85 5.50 5.07
N MET A 130 12.10 4.77 3.99
CA MET A 130 11.25 4.65 2.81
C MET A 130 11.03 3.16 2.52
N PRO A 131 10.18 2.45 3.29
CA PRO A 131 9.94 1.03 3.08
C PRO A 131 9.37 0.76 1.68
N TYR A 132 9.74 -0.38 1.10
CA TYR A 132 9.29 -0.81 -0.23
C TYR A 132 9.54 0.23 -1.34
N ALA A 133 10.72 0.88 -1.31
CA ALA A 133 11.05 1.91 -2.28
C ALA A 133 11.33 1.34 -3.66
N VAL A 134 10.69 1.93 -4.67
CA VAL A 134 10.88 1.65 -6.09
C VAL A 134 11.27 2.95 -6.77
N GLU A 135 12.49 3.02 -7.29
CA GLU A 135 13.01 4.19 -8.00
C GLU A 135 12.51 4.19 -9.44
N PHE A 136 12.00 5.32 -9.92
CA PHE A 136 11.58 5.48 -11.32
C PHE A 136 12.33 6.61 -12.05
N LEU A 137 12.94 7.51 -11.29
CA LEU A 137 13.84 8.56 -11.74
C LEU A 137 14.85 8.79 -10.61
N PRO A 138 16.14 9.08 -10.88
CA PRO A 138 17.13 9.27 -9.82
C PRO A 138 16.65 10.26 -8.75
N GLY A 139 16.57 9.80 -7.50
CA GLY A 139 16.08 10.60 -6.37
C GLY A 139 14.55 10.65 -6.20
N TYR A 140 13.78 10.00 -7.08
CA TYR A 140 12.32 9.89 -7.01
C TYR A 140 11.86 8.44 -6.88
N TYR A 141 11.07 8.22 -5.85
CA TYR A 141 10.63 6.88 -5.46
C TYR A 141 9.11 6.80 -5.34
N ILE A 142 8.57 5.64 -5.67
CA ILE A 142 7.26 5.18 -5.18
C ILE A 142 7.55 4.32 -3.96
N HIS A 143 7.03 4.68 -2.78
CA HIS A 143 7.36 3.99 -1.53
C HIS A 143 6.24 4.08 -0.49
N GLN A 144 6.35 3.32 0.59
CA GLN A 144 5.40 3.39 1.70
C GLN A 144 5.46 4.76 2.39
N GLY A 145 4.29 5.32 2.72
CA GLY A 145 4.18 6.49 3.57
C GLY A 145 2.72 6.92 3.75
N TYR A 146 2.52 7.99 4.52
CA TYR A 146 1.19 8.53 4.80
C TYR A 146 0.55 9.07 3.51
N VAL A 147 -0.67 8.62 3.23
CA VAL A 147 -1.41 8.97 2.01
C VAL A 147 -2.45 10.04 2.31
N TRP A 148 -2.06 11.29 2.05
CA TRP A 148 -2.97 12.44 2.13
C TRP A 148 -3.89 12.49 0.90
N PRO A 149 -5.12 13.03 1.03
CA PRO A 149 -6.03 13.23 -0.10
C PRO A 149 -5.56 14.32 -1.07
N ILE A 150 -4.51 15.06 -0.70
CA ILE A 150 -3.91 16.14 -1.48
C ILE A 150 -2.41 15.90 -1.64
N PRO A 151 -1.77 16.44 -2.70
CA PRO A 151 -0.32 16.39 -2.84
C PRO A 151 0.39 17.02 -1.64
N ARG A 152 1.30 16.27 -1.01
CA ARG A 152 1.99 16.71 0.22
C ARG A 152 3.42 16.18 0.34
N SER A 153 3.91 15.41 -0.62
CA SER A 153 5.31 14.98 -0.59
C SER A 153 6.24 16.04 -1.21
N HIS A 154 7.55 15.77 -1.23
CA HIS A 154 8.57 16.58 -1.91
C HIS A 154 8.86 16.13 -3.35
N GLY A 155 8.09 15.16 -3.88
CA GLY A 155 8.26 14.64 -5.24
C GLY A 155 8.03 13.14 -5.34
N CYS A 156 8.41 12.39 -4.30
CA CYS A 156 8.13 10.95 -4.19
C CYS A 156 6.62 10.67 -4.16
N ILE A 157 6.22 9.47 -4.57
CA ILE A 157 4.83 9.05 -4.57
C ILE A 157 4.64 8.09 -3.40
N ARG A 158 3.77 8.44 -2.46
CA ARG A 158 3.53 7.63 -1.26
C ARG A 158 2.34 6.71 -1.43
N LEU A 159 2.51 5.47 -0.98
CA LEU A 159 1.51 4.41 -0.92
C LEU A 159 1.24 4.01 0.53
N GLU A 160 0.01 3.57 0.80
CA GLU A 160 -0.36 2.96 2.09
C GLU A 160 0.42 1.66 2.31
N TRP A 161 0.65 1.26 3.56
CA TRP A 161 1.53 0.13 3.92
C TRP A 161 1.30 -1.14 3.08
N LYS A 162 0.09 -1.70 3.13
CA LYS A 162 -0.24 -2.95 2.43
C LYS A 162 -0.17 -2.80 0.91
N GLU A 163 -0.44 -1.60 0.40
CA GLU A 163 -0.44 -1.33 -1.03
C GLU A 163 0.98 -1.10 -1.56
N ALA A 164 1.87 -0.53 -0.75
CA ALA A 164 3.29 -0.40 -1.06
C ALA A 164 3.96 -1.78 -1.18
N GLU A 165 3.67 -2.70 -0.26
CA GLU A 165 4.20 -4.06 -0.30
C GLU A 165 3.71 -4.81 -1.55
N LYS A 166 2.39 -4.77 -1.84
CA LYS A 166 1.83 -5.37 -3.06
C LYS A 166 2.45 -4.78 -4.32
N PHE A 167 2.51 -3.45 -4.41
CA PHE A 167 3.13 -2.74 -5.52
C PHE A 167 4.57 -3.20 -5.74
N TYR A 168 5.37 -3.24 -4.67
CA TYR A 168 6.76 -3.69 -4.72
C TYR A 168 6.89 -5.12 -5.21
N LYS A 169 5.98 -6.04 -4.83
CA LYS A 169 5.98 -7.43 -5.34
C LYS A 169 5.56 -7.52 -6.82
N LEU A 170 4.67 -6.64 -7.29
CA LEU A 170 4.14 -6.67 -8.65
C LEU A 170 5.12 -6.13 -9.71
N VAL A 171 5.91 -5.11 -9.37
CA VAL A 171 6.79 -4.45 -10.34
C VAL A 171 8.19 -5.05 -10.36
N ALA A 172 8.85 -5.04 -11.52
CA ALA A 172 10.24 -5.45 -11.70
C ALA A 172 11.07 -4.27 -12.21
N ILE A 173 12.40 -4.37 -12.10
CA ILE A 173 13.30 -3.44 -12.78
C ILE A 173 12.98 -3.47 -14.28
N GLY A 174 12.89 -2.29 -14.90
CA GLY A 174 12.46 -2.12 -16.29
C GLY A 174 10.95 -2.01 -16.51
N THR A 175 10.10 -2.29 -15.50
CA THR A 175 8.64 -2.08 -15.62
C THR A 175 8.34 -0.64 -16.05
N PRO A 176 7.57 -0.42 -17.12
CA PRO A 176 7.19 0.92 -17.56
C PRO A 176 6.33 1.64 -16.52
N VAL A 177 6.61 2.93 -16.31
CA VAL A 177 5.85 3.81 -15.41
C VAL A 177 5.41 5.05 -16.21
N SER A 178 4.12 5.32 -16.27
CA SER A 178 3.58 6.54 -16.87
C SER A 178 3.00 7.44 -15.79
N ILE A 179 3.49 8.67 -15.69
CA ILE A 179 3.01 9.67 -14.73
C ILE A 179 2.42 10.83 -15.51
N GLN A 180 1.12 11.05 -15.35
CA GLN A 180 0.38 12.05 -16.12
C GLN A 180 -0.63 12.77 -15.22
N GLN A 181 -1.17 13.89 -15.72
CA GLN A 181 -2.20 14.63 -15.00
C GLN A 181 -3.46 13.79 -14.81
N THR A 182 -3.85 13.02 -15.82
CA THR A 182 -4.97 12.08 -15.78
C THR A 182 -4.59 10.76 -16.42
N GLN A 183 -5.34 9.71 -16.12
CA GLN A 183 -5.20 8.39 -16.72
C GLN A 183 -6.58 7.88 -17.18
N PRO A 184 -6.67 7.05 -18.23
CA PRO A 184 -7.94 6.46 -18.68
C PRO A 184 -8.71 5.69 -17.58
N GLU A 185 -7.98 5.12 -16.62
CA GLU A 185 -8.51 4.35 -15.49
C GLU A 185 -9.27 5.22 -14.47
N ASP A 186 -9.06 6.54 -14.46
CA ASP A 186 -9.70 7.48 -13.53
C ASP A 186 -11.23 7.41 -13.65
N ASN A 187 -11.74 7.35 -14.88
CA ASN A 187 -13.18 7.33 -15.16
C ASN A 187 -13.84 5.99 -14.83
N LYS A 188 -13.07 4.90 -14.76
CA LYS A 188 -13.58 3.53 -14.56
C LYS A 188 -13.49 3.10 -13.10
N ILE A 189 -12.33 3.30 -12.50
CA ILE A 189 -11.97 2.77 -11.18
C ILE A 189 -11.59 3.90 -10.23
N GLY A 190 -10.82 4.89 -10.71
CA GLY A 190 -10.24 5.95 -9.88
C GLY A 190 -11.24 6.70 -9.01
N ARG A 191 -12.39 7.08 -9.58
CA ARG A 191 -13.47 7.79 -8.84
C ARG A 191 -14.09 6.99 -7.69
N ARG A 192 -13.90 5.67 -7.66
CA ARG A 192 -14.49 4.76 -6.67
C ARG A 192 -13.47 4.29 -5.62
N LEU A 193 -12.22 4.72 -5.72
CA LEU A 193 -11.20 4.38 -4.75
C LEU A 193 -11.58 4.96 -3.38
N LYS A 194 -11.38 4.14 -2.33
CA LYS A 194 -11.60 4.57 -0.96
C LYS A 194 -10.32 5.23 -0.47
N GLN A 195 -10.40 6.51 -0.12
CA GLN A 195 -9.27 7.26 0.44
C GLN A 195 -8.73 6.58 1.72
N PRO A 196 -7.44 6.21 1.77
CA PRO A 196 -6.79 5.76 2.99
C PRO A 196 -6.82 6.86 4.06
N LYS A 197 -6.93 6.46 5.32
CA LYS A 197 -7.04 7.38 6.46
C LYS A 197 -5.72 7.55 7.23
N SER A 198 -4.61 6.97 6.75
CA SER A 198 -3.30 7.08 7.42
C SER A 198 -2.89 8.51 7.74
N TYR A 199 -3.26 9.47 6.89
CA TYR A 199 -3.01 10.90 7.12
C TYR A 199 -3.63 11.48 8.41
N LYS A 200 -4.56 10.77 9.05
CA LYS A 200 -5.18 11.17 10.33
C LYS A 200 -4.42 10.67 11.55
N GLU A 201 -3.55 9.67 11.36
CA GLU A 201 -2.75 9.12 12.44
C GLU A 201 -1.67 10.15 12.85
N PRO A 202 -1.27 10.17 14.14
CA PRO A 202 -0.15 10.99 14.56
C PRO A 202 1.13 10.60 13.81
N ASP A 203 2.02 11.57 13.64
CA ASP A 203 3.34 11.29 13.07
C ASP A 203 4.11 10.32 13.98
N PRO A 204 4.80 9.30 13.43
CA PRO A 204 5.55 8.38 14.25
C PRO A 204 6.73 9.08 14.93
N SER A 205 7.14 8.59 16.09
CA SER A 205 8.23 9.22 16.83
C SER A 205 9.53 9.21 16.01
N PRO A 206 10.37 10.25 16.10
CA PRO A 206 11.68 10.27 15.45
C PRO A 206 12.56 9.07 15.83
N SER A 207 12.45 8.60 17.08
CA SER A 207 13.12 7.37 17.55
C SER A 207 12.69 6.13 16.76
N LEU A 208 11.39 5.96 16.51
CA LEU A 208 10.90 4.87 15.67
C LEU A 208 11.45 5.00 14.25
N LEU A 209 11.33 6.18 13.64
CA LEU A 209 11.72 6.44 12.25
C LEU A 209 13.24 6.31 12.01
N ALA A 210 14.05 6.67 12.98
CA ALA A 210 15.51 6.51 12.94
C ALA A 210 15.95 5.06 13.17
N SER A 211 15.10 4.19 13.71
CA SER A 211 15.43 2.79 14.01
C SER A 211 15.09 1.83 12.86
N GLU A 212 15.56 0.58 12.95
CA GLU A 212 15.18 -0.49 12.01
C GLU A 212 13.70 -0.90 12.12
N ARG A 213 13.04 -0.58 13.23
CA ARG A 213 11.61 -0.84 13.43
C ARG A 213 10.74 -0.05 12.44
N ALA A 214 11.26 1.02 11.84
CA ALA A 214 10.55 1.75 10.79
C ALA A 214 10.24 0.89 9.55
N PHE A 215 10.98 -0.20 9.32
CA PHE A 215 10.76 -1.11 8.20
C PHE A 215 9.89 -2.31 8.56
N ASN A 216 9.55 -2.49 9.84
CA ASN A 216 8.59 -3.48 10.30
C ASN A 216 7.86 -2.95 11.55
N PRO A 217 6.84 -2.07 11.38
CA PRO A 217 6.15 -1.43 12.48
C PRO A 217 5.11 -2.33 13.16
N TYR A 218 4.91 -3.56 12.66
CA TYR A 218 4.00 -4.57 13.20
C TYR A 218 4.76 -5.76 13.77
#